data_AF-A0A4U5JEF8-F1
#
_entry.id   AF-A0A4U5JEF8-F1
#
_cell.length_a   1.000
_cell.length_b   1.000
_cell.length_c   1.000
_cell.angle_alpha   90.00
_cell.angle_beta   90.00
_cell.angle_gamma   90.00
#
_symmetry.space_group_name_H-M   'P 1'
#
loop_
_entity.id
_entity.type
_entity.pdbx_description
1 polymer ?
#
loop_
_entity_poly.entity_id
_entity_poly.type
_entity_poly.pdbx_seq_one_letter_code
_entity_poly.pdbx_strand_id
1 'polypeptide(L)'
;MGVTVGRPTPTFRAVYDRVAARPAWTVCALLVVGSILGRLFDVSLPPTVRYLPLAASVVVFGLPHGAVDYLIPAQLDGRSLAASMTLVGSLYAVLGGAYTALWLTEPLAAATIFIALTWFHWGQGDVHALVSFVGADHIDSTGLRVATCFVRGGLPMFVPFLAFPERYRAVLETWVELFGGDLSATWAFVPHLRLFGGAVFLAVTVGVLLVGHRRAGETRGWRIDAGETALLWALFFTVPPILAVGVYFCVWHSLRHVLRFSAIDEQEVRTTAGRLFSAFARKAAPLTVLALVFLVLFGLLAPASPSNASEFTGLYLVFVAVLTLPHVAVVTWMDHREGVWNS
;
A
#
# COMPACT_ATOMS: atom_id res chain seq x y z
N MET A 1 -14.73 -14.74 19.59
CA MET A 1 -13.81 -15.83 19.22
C MET A 1 -12.88 -15.26 18.17
N GLY A 2 -11.57 -15.22 18.40
CA GLY A 2 -10.63 -14.72 17.40
C GLY A 2 -10.48 -15.73 16.26
N VAL A 3 -10.50 -15.27 15.02
CA VAL A 3 -10.08 -16.08 13.87
C VAL A 3 -8.56 -16.14 13.96
N THR A 4 -8.01 -17.23 14.48
CA THR A 4 -6.55 -17.41 14.43
C THR A 4 -6.14 -17.55 12.98
N VAL A 5 -5.04 -16.88 12.56
CA VAL A 5 -4.43 -17.13 11.25
C VAL A 5 -4.04 -18.61 11.17
N GLY A 6 -4.93 -19.42 10.61
CA GLY A 6 -4.64 -20.81 10.27
C GLY A 6 -3.63 -20.86 9.12
N ARG A 7 -2.88 -21.96 9.02
CA ARG A 7 -2.01 -22.17 7.86
C ARG A 7 -2.84 -22.09 6.57
N PRO A 8 -2.37 -21.38 5.53
CA PRO A 8 -3.11 -21.26 4.28
C PRO A 8 -3.36 -22.64 3.69
N THR A 9 -4.62 -22.92 3.34
CA THR A 9 -4.97 -24.17 2.65
C THR A 9 -4.23 -24.24 1.31
N PRO A 10 -3.87 -25.45 0.82
CA PRO A 10 -3.23 -25.59 -0.50
C PRO A 10 -4.03 -24.92 -1.62
N THR A 11 -5.36 -24.98 -1.54
CA THR A 11 -6.28 -24.32 -2.47
C THR A 11 -6.13 -22.80 -2.43
N PHE A 12 -6.13 -22.19 -1.23
CA PHE A 12 -5.94 -20.75 -1.09
C PHE A 12 -4.57 -20.33 -1.63
N ARG A 13 -3.50 -21.06 -1.29
CA ARG A 13 -2.13 -20.77 -1.77
C ARG A 13 -2.06 -20.79 -3.31
N ALA A 14 -2.72 -21.76 -3.95
CA ALA A 14 -2.77 -21.83 -5.41
C ALA A 14 -3.53 -20.64 -6.03
N VAL A 15 -4.60 -20.16 -5.40
CA VAL A 15 -5.32 -18.94 -5.82
C VAL A 15 -4.43 -17.72 -5.65
N TYR A 16 -3.81 -17.54 -4.48
CA TYR A 16 -2.87 -16.44 -4.21
C TYR A 16 -1.72 -16.39 -5.23
N ASP A 17 -1.05 -17.53 -5.46
CA ASP A 17 0.07 -17.61 -6.40
C ASP A 17 -0.35 -17.23 -7.84
N ARG A 18 -1.55 -17.67 -8.26
CA ARG A 18 -2.08 -17.44 -9.62
C ARG A 18 -2.62 -16.02 -9.82
N VAL A 19 -3.25 -15.45 -8.80
CA VAL A 19 -4.07 -14.24 -8.91
C VAL A 19 -3.34 -12.99 -8.42
N ALA A 20 -2.53 -13.09 -7.38
CA ALA A 20 -1.81 -11.94 -6.82
C ALA A 20 -0.30 -12.06 -7.03
N ALA A 21 0.35 -13.14 -6.62
CA ALA A 21 1.82 -13.18 -6.56
C ALA A 21 2.48 -13.16 -7.95
N ARG A 22 2.28 -14.19 -8.78
CA ARG A 22 2.97 -14.30 -10.08
C ARG A 22 2.63 -13.15 -11.04
N PRO A 23 1.37 -12.71 -11.18
CA PRO A 23 1.06 -11.54 -12.01
C PRO A 23 1.77 -10.28 -11.53
N ALA A 24 1.74 -9.99 -10.22
CA ALA A 24 2.43 -8.83 -9.66
C ALA A 24 3.94 -8.90 -9.91
N TRP A 25 4.56 -10.05 -9.65
CA TRP A 25 6.00 -10.24 -9.90
C TRP A 25 6.34 -10.03 -11.37
N THR A 26 5.54 -10.57 -12.28
CA THR A 26 5.75 -10.44 -13.72
C THR A 26 5.64 -8.98 -14.16
N VAL A 27 4.57 -8.27 -13.76
CA VAL A 27 4.38 -6.86 -14.11
C VAL A 27 5.53 -6.00 -13.55
N CYS A 28 5.89 -6.18 -12.28
CA CYS A 28 7.00 -5.44 -11.66
C CYS A 28 8.34 -5.74 -12.34
N ALA A 29 8.63 -7.01 -12.64
CA ALA A 29 9.87 -7.41 -13.30
C ALA A 29 9.96 -6.85 -14.74
N LEU A 30 8.86 -6.87 -15.49
CA LEU A 30 8.79 -6.27 -16.83
C LEU A 30 9.01 -4.75 -16.78
N LEU A 31 8.49 -4.06 -15.77
CA LEU A 31 8.73 -2.62 -15.60
C LEU A 31 10.19 -2.32 -15.22
N VAL A 32 10.80 -3.14 -14.37
CA VAL A 32 12.24 -3.04 -14.05
C VAL A 32 13.07 -3.20 -15.32
N VAL A 33 12.84 -4.29 -16.08
CA VAL A 33 13.56 -4.56 -17.32
C VAL A 33 13.33 -3.44 -18.33
N GLY A 34 12.08 -3.02 -18.54
CA GLY A 34 11.72 -1.94 -19.46
C GLY A 34 12.36 -0.60 -19.07
N SER A 35 12.44 -0.27 -17.77
CA SER A 35 13.08 0.96 -17.30
C SER A 35 14.60 0.92 -17.42
N ILE A 36 15.22 -0.26 -17.24
CA ILE A 36 16.66 -0.44 -17.48
C ILE A 36 16.97 -0.31 -18.98
N LEU A 37 16.25 -1.03 -19.84
CA LEU A 37 16.42 -0.95 -21.30
C LEU A 37 16.14 0.45 -21.82
N GLY A 38 15.07 1.11 -21.35
CA GLY A 38 14.76 2.49 -21.71
C GLY A 38 15.92 3.44 -21.40
N ARG A 39 16.55 3.31 -20.23
CA ARG A 39 17.75 4.10 -19.91
C ARG A 39 18.96 3.76 -20.79
N LEU A 40 19.16 2.49 -21.14
CA LEU A 40 20.27 2.06 -22.00
C LEU A 40 20.14 2.57 -23.44
N PHE A 41 18.90 2.73 -23.93
CA PHE A 41 18.61 3.18 -25.29
C PHE A 41 18.10 4.63 -25.38
N ASP A 42 18.18 5.40 -24.28
CA ASP A 42 17.67 6.76 -24.16
C ASP A 42 16.18 6.92 -24.56
N VAL A 43 15.38 5.87 -24.28
CA VAL A 43 13.93 5.85 -24.47
C VAL A 43 13.26 6.08 -23.12
N SER A 44 12.39 7.10 -23.05
CA SER A 44 11.61 7.39 -21.86
C SER A 44 10.11 7.30 -22.11
N LEU A 45 9.37 6.79 -21.12
CA LEU A 45 7.90 6.80 -21.19
C LEU A 45 7.38 8.23 -21.15
N PRO A 46 6.38 8.58 -21.98
CA PRO A 46 5.72 9.88 -21.90
C PRO A 46 5.19 10.15 -20.47
N PRO A 47 5.27 11.38 -19.96
CA PRO A 47 4.82 11.71 -18.60
C PRO A 47 3.40 11.23 -18.30
N THR A 48 2.45 11.41 -19.22
CA THR A 48 1.05 10.99 -19.06
C THR A 48 0.91 9.50 -18.79
N VAL A 49 1.71 8.65 -19.46
CA VAL A 49 1.68 7.19 -19.29
C VAL A 49 2.11 6.79 -17.87
N ARG A 50 2.98 7.59 -17.23
CA ARG A 50 3.47 7.31 -15.87
C ARG A 50 2.36 7.45 -14.81
N TYR A 51 1.36 8.30 -15.07
CA TYR A 51 0.23 8.51 -14.17
C TYR A 51 -0.90 7.49 -14.37
N LEU A 52 -0.93 6.77 -15.50
CA LEU A 52 -2.03 5.85 -15.83
C LEU A 52 -2.30 4.79 -14.76
N PRO A 53 -1.31 4.10 -14.16
CA PRO A 53 -1.61 3.10 -13.15
C PRO A 53 -2.26 3.70 -11.90
N LEU A 54 -1.84 4.91 -11.51
CA LEU A 54 -2.41 5.60 -10.37
C LEU A 54 -3.81 6.14 -10.68
N ALA A 55 -4.04 6.66 -11.89
CA ALA A 55 -5.37 7.04 -12.36
C ALA A 55 -6.31 5.81 -12.44
N ALA A 56 -5.80 4.67 -12.92
CA ALA A 56 -6.55 3.42 -12.92
C ALA A 56 -6.88 2.95 -11.50
N SER A 57 -5.99 3.19 -10.53
CA SER A 57 -6.19 2.81 -9.12
C SER A 57 -7.44 3.46 -8.50
N VAL A 58 -7.88 4.62 -9.00
CA VAL A 58 -9.12 5.30 -8.59
C VAL A 58 -10.34 4.39 -8.72
N VAL A 59 -10.36 3.52 -9.73
CA VAL A 59 -11.50 2.65 -10.04
C VAL A 59 -11.16 1.16 -9.99
N VAL A 60 -9.88 0.80 -10.12
CA VAL A 60 -9.38 -0.58 -10.15
C VAL A 60 -8.57 -0.86 -8.90
N PHE A 61 -9.15 -1.62 -7.97
CA PHE A 61 -8.55 -2.16 -6.74
C PHE A 61 -7.96 -1.13 -5.74
N GLY A 62 -7.34 -0.03 -6.19
CA GLY A 62 -6.74 1.04 -5.39
C GLY A 62 -7.72 1.72 -4.44
N LEU A 63 -8.67 2.52 -4.92
CA LEU A 63 -9.74 3.01 -4.04
C LEU A 63 -10.70 1.88 -3.59
N PRO A 64 -11.09 0.93 -4.47
CA PRO A 64 -12.05 -0.11 -4.10
C PRO A 64 -11.65 -1.02 -2.93
N HIS A 65 -10.37 -1.29 -2.65
CA HIS A 65 -10.01 -2.23 -1.57
C HIS A 65 -10.36 -1.71 -0.17
N GLY A 66 -10.31 -0.40 0.07
CA GLY A 66 -10.83 0.20 1.31
C GLY A 66 -12.35 0.37 1.30
N ALA A 67 -12.99 0.30 0.13
CA ALA A 67 -14.44 0.48 -0.01
C ALA A 67 -15.26 -0.70 0.56
N VAL A 68 -14.61 -1.78 0.98
CA VAL A 68 -15.26 -2.94 1.64
C VAL A 68 -15.04 -2.97 3.16
N ASP A 69 -14.37 -1.98 3.75
CA ASP A 69 -14.07 -1.93 5.18
C ASP A 69 -15.31 -2.06 6.08
N TYR A 70 -16.45 -1.53 5.62
CA TYR A 70 -17.72 -1.62 6.33
C TYR A 70 -18.22 -3.06 6.53
N LEU A 71 -17.68 -4.04 5.79
CA LEU A 71 -18.01 -5.46 5.94
C LEU A 71 -17.13 -6.16 6.98
N ILE A 72 -15.97 -5.59 7.31
CA ILE A 72 -14.96 -6.23 8.17
C ILE A 72 -15.51 -6.54 9.57
N PRO A 73 -16.10 -5.60 10.33
CA PRO A 73 -16.72 -5.92 11.61
C PRO A 73 -17.93 -6.85 11.50
N ALA A 74 -18.71 -6.80 10.42
CA ALA A 74 -19.84 -7.71 10.23
C ALA A 74 -19.37 -9.16 10.05
N GLN A 75 -18.29 -9.38 9.30
CA GLN A 75 -17.76 -10.71 9.02
C GLN A 75 -16.91 -11.28 10.16
N LEU A 76 -16.08 -10.45 10.83
CA LEU A 76 -15.17 -10.92 11.88
C LEU A 76 -15.78 -10.96 13.28
N ASP A 77 -16.75 -10.09 13.57
CA ASP A 77 -17.38 -9.97 14.89
C ASP A 77 -18.85 -10.41 14.91
N GLY A 78 -19.42 -10.79 13.76
CA GLY A 78 -20.84 -11.14 13.65
C GLY A 78 -21.78 -9.96 13.90
N ARG A 79 -21.30 -8.72 13.77
CA ARG A 79 -22.14 -7.52 13.90
C ARG A 79 -23.17 -7.47 12.77
N SER A 80 -24.34 -6.89 13.02
CA SER A 80 -25.28 -6.59 11.93
C SER A 80 -24.64 -5.63 10.93
N LEU A 81 -25.02 -5.74 9.65
CA LEU A 81 -24.47 -4.89 8.60
C LEU A 81 -24.65 -3.39 8.92
N ALA A 82 -25.82 -3.01 9.44
CA ALA A 82 -26.09 -1.64 9.84
C ALA A 82 -25.15 -1.14 10.95
N ALA A 83 -24.92 -1.96 11.99
CA ALA A 83 -23.99 -1.59 13.07
C ALA A 83 -22.54 -1.46 12.56
N SER A 84 -22.15 -2.32 11.63
CA SER A 84 -20.82 -2.27 11.00
C SER A 84 -20.64 -1.02 10.13
N MET A 85 -21.65 -0.68 9.31
CA MET A 85 -21.67 0.54 8.51
C MET A 85 -21.63 1.81 9.38
N THR A 86 -22.41 1.85 10.47
CA THR A 86 -22.38 2.98 11.40
C THR A 86 -21.01 3.13 12.08
N LEU A 87 -20.42 2.02 12.53
CA LEU A 87 -19.11 2.03 13.18
C LEU A 87 -18.01 2.53 12.24
N VAL A 88 -17.88 1.89 11.07
CA VAL A 88 -16.84 2.24 10.09
C VAL A 88 -17.10 3.62 9.48
N GLY A 89 -18.36 3.95 9.16
CA GLY A 89 -18.72 5.27 8.65
C GLY A 89 -18.40 6.40 9.64
N SER A 90 -18.69 6.20 10.94
CA SER A 90 -18.33 7.18 11.98
C SER A 90 -16.81 7.31 12.13
N LEU A 91 -16.08 6.20 12.06
CA LEU A 91 -14.62 6.19 12.09
C LEU A 91 -14.03 6.99 10.92
N TYR A 92 -14.54 6.79 9.70
CA TYR A 92 -14.15 7.53 8.50
C TYR A 92 -14.48 9.02 8.61
N ALA A 93 -15.67 9.37 9.11
CA ALA A 93 -16.06 10.76 9.31
C ALA A 93 -15.16 11.49 10.31
N VAL A 94 -14.86 10.86 11.46
CA VAL A 94 -14.04 11.45 12.51
C VAL A 94 -12.57 11.54 12.10
N LEU A 95 -11.95 10.42 11.72
CA LEU A 95 -10.52 10.40 11.40
C LEU A 95 -10.23 11.08 10.06
N GLY A 96 -11.07 10.87 9.04
CA GLY A 96 -10.95 11.53 7.75
C GLY A 96 -11.22 13.04 7.85
N GLY A 97 -12.23 13.44 8.64
CA GLY A 97 -12.49 14.86 8.91
C GLY A 97 -11.35 15.54 9.65
N ALA A 98 -10.82 14.91 10.71
CA ALA A 98 -9.66 15.42 11.43
C ALA A 98 -8.42 15.51 10.54
N TYR A 99 -8.18 14.52 9.68
CA TYR A 99 -7.02 14.54 8.79
C TYR A 99 -7.18 15.58 7.67
N THR A 100 -8.41 15.78 7.16
CA THR A 100 -8.72 16.87 6.22
C THR A 100 -8.44 18.23 6.87
N ALA A 101 -8.88 18.44 8.11
CA ALA A 101 -8.58 19.67 8.83
C ALA A 101 -7.07 19.88 8.98
N LEU A 102 -6.31 18.83 9.29
CA LEU A 102 -4.86 18.90 9.37
C LEU A 102 -4.21 19.25 8.01
N TRP A 103 -4.70 18.73 6.90
CA TRP A 103 -4.23 19.13 5.56
C TRP A 103 -4.50 20.60 5.27
N LEU A 104 -5.61 21.16 5.76
CA LEU A 104 -5.96 22.57 5.55
C LEU A 104 -5.20 23.53 6.46
N THR A 105 -4.76 23.09 7.64
CA THR A 105 -4.07 23.96 8.62
C THR A 105 -2.56 23.76 8.64
N GLU A 106 -2.08 22.52 8.50
CA GLU A 106 -0.66 22.13 8.62
C GLU A 106 -0.26 21.12 7.52
N PRO A 107 -0.24 21.53 6.23
CA PRO A 107 -0.05 20.60 5.10
C PRO A 107 1.26 19.81 5.17
N LEU A 108 2.35 20.42 5.64
CA LEU A 108 3.65 19.73 5.76
C LEU A 108 3.63 18.63 6.83
N ALA A 109 2.98 18.89 7.97
CA ALA A 109 2.79 17.88 9.01
C ALA A 109 1.88 16.76 8.50
N ALA A 110 0.81 17.11 7.80
CA ALA A 110 -0.11 16.17 7.19
C ALA A 110 0.57 15.24 6.17
N ALA A 111 1.42 15.81 5.29
CA ALA A 111 2.21 15.07 4.32
C ALA A 111 3.23 14.14 4.99
N THR A 112 3.89 14.60 6.07
CA THR A 112 4.83 13.78 6.83
C THR A 112 4.14 12.58 7.49
N ILE A 113 2.96 12.82 8.08
CA ILE A 113 2.12 11.75 8.62
C ILE A 113 1.67 10.80 7.51
N PHE A 114 1.36 11.30 6.31
CA PHE A 114 0.94 10.45 5.19
C PHE A 114 2.05 9.48 4.78
N ILE A 115 3.30 9.96 4.68
CA ILE A 115 4.46 9.12 4.37
C ILE A 115 4.63 8.06 5.46
N ALA A 116 4.59 8.45 6.74
CA ALA A 116 4.76 7.52 7.86
C ALA A 116 3.64 6.47 7.92
N LEU A 117 2.39 6.90 7.73
CA LEU A 117 1.21 6.04 7.72
C LEU A 117 1.26 5.05 6.55
N THR A 118 1.62 5.52 5.36
CA THR A 118 1.72 4.68 4.16
C THR A 118 2.87 3.69 4.26
N TRP A 119 4.00 4.12 4.81
CA TRP A 119 5.12 3.24 5.16
C TRP A 119 4.63 2.13 6.08
N PHE A 120 4.00 2.45 7.20
CA PHE A 120 3.48 1.46 8.13
C PHE A 120 2.46 0.52 7.47
N HIS A 121 1.45 1.07 6.80
CA HIS A 121 0.33 0.31 6.25
C HIS A 121 0.73 -0.67 5.15
N TRP A 122 1.60 -0.25 4.24
CA TRP A 122 2.10 -1.16 3.20
C TRP A 122 2.99 -2.25 3.80
N GLY A 123 3.80 -1.92 4.80
CA GLY A 123 4.58 -2.90 5.55
C GLY A 123 3.68 -3.92 6.27
N GLN A 124 2.60 -3.43 6.89
CA GLN A 124 1.59 -4.25 7.56
C GLN A 124 0.91 -5.24 6.60
N GLY A 125 0.47 -4.77 5.43
CA GLY A 125 -0.13 -5.61 4.40
C GLY A 125 0.82 -6.70 3.89
N ASP A 126 2.11 -6.38 3.75
CA ASP A 126 3.12 -7.34 3.32
C ASP A 126 3.49 -8.36 4.40
N VAL A 127 3.58 -7.96 5.67
CA VAL A 127 3.76 -8.91 6.79
C VAL A 127 2.59 -9.87 6.85
N HIS A 128 1.35 -9.38 6.74
CA HIS A 128 0.18 -10.24 6.67
C HIS A 128 0.28 -11.23 5.51
N ALA A 129 0.64 -10.79 4.30
CA ALA A 129 0.77 -11.69 3.15
C ALA A 129 1.85 -12.77 3.37
N LEU A 130 2.99 -12.40 3.97
CA LEU A 130 4.06 -13.34 4.30
C LEU A 130 3.60 -14.40 5.31
N VAL A 131 2.96 -13.99 6.40
CA VAL A 131 2.48 -14.91 7.45
C VAL A 131 1.31 -15.75 6.94
N SER A 132 0.25 -15.11 6.45
CA SER A 132 -1.04 -15.74 6.17
C SER A 132 -1.10 -16.44 4.82
N PHE A 133 -0.40 -15.96 3.79
CA PHE A 133 -0.53 -16.52 2.42
C PHE A 133 0.66 -17.38 2.02
N VAL A 134 1.87 -16.89 2.33
CA VAL A 134 3.12 -17.56 1.96
C VAL A 134 3.47 -18.67 2.95
N GLY A 135 3.17 -18.48 4.24
CA GLY A 135 3.63 -19.35 5.32
C GLY A 135 5.10 -19.09 5.65
N ALA A 136 5.46 -17.82 5.84
CA ALA A 136 6.80 -17.38 6.19
C ALA A 136 7.11 -17.68 7.67
N ASP A 137 7.39 -18.95 7.98
CA ASP A 137 7.70 -19.40 9.34
C ASP A 137 8.99 -18.76 9.90
N HIS A 138 9.82 -18.14 9.05
CA HIS A 138 11.06 -17.48 9.47
C HIS A 138 10.87 -16.13 10.18
N ILE A 139 9.68 -15.51 10.09
CA ILE A 139 9.31 -14.30 10.82
C ILE A 139 8.47 -14.63 12.07
N ASP A 140 9.05 -15.47 12.91
CA ASP A 140 8.47 -16.15 14.08
C ASP A 140 8.41 -15.31 15.37
N SER A 141 8.76 -14.04 15.33
CA SER A 141 8.75 -13.17 16.51
C SER A 141 8.21 -11.79 16.18
N THR A 142 7.52 -11.16 17.14
CA THR A 142 6.95 -9.82 16.95
C THR A 142 8.02 -8.81 16.53
N GLY A 143 9.23 -8.86 17.12
CA GLY A 143 10.33 -7.98 16.74
C GLY A 143 10.76 -8.15 15.28
N LEU A 144 10.83 -9.38 14.78
CA LEU A 144 11.18 -9.64 13.38
C LEU A 144 10.04 -9.27 12.43
N ARG A 145 8.78 -9.45 12.82
CA ARG A 145 7.61 -8.95 12.07
C ARG A 145 7.62 -7.42 11.98
N VAL A 146 7.93 -6.71 13.07
CA VAL A 146 8.04 -5.24 13.08
C VAL A 146 9.18 -4.77 12.18
N ALA A 147 10.35 -5.42 12.26
CA ALA A 147 11.49 -5.10 11.38
C ALA A 147 11.16 -5.39 9.90
N THR A 148 10.45 -6.48 9.62
CA THR A 148 9.97 -6.82 8.28
C THR A 148 8.96 -5.78 7.79
N CYS A 149 8.01 -5.35 8.61
CA CYS A 149 7.07 -4.28 8.29
C CYS A 149 7.80 -2.98 7.94
N PHE A 150 8.78 -2.59 8.76
CA PHE A 150 9.61 -1.42 8.50
C PHE A 150 10.34 -1.53 7.14
N VAL A 151 10.95 -2.68 6.82
CA VAL A 151 11.61 -2.88 5.53
C VAL A 151 10.59 -2.84 4.39
N ARG A 152 9.56 -3.68 4.42
CA ARG A 152 8.58 -3.86 3.35
C ARG A 152 7.81 -2.58 3.04
N GLY A 153 7.42 -1.86 4.08
CA GLY A 153 6.77 -0.55 3.98
C GLY A 153 7.68 0.57 3.50
N GLY A 154 8.97 0.48 3.82
CA GLY A 154 9.98 1.46 3.43
C GLY A 154 10.41 1.34 1.98
N LEU A 155 10.33 0.16 1.37
CA LEU A 155 10.67 -0.05 -0.04
C LEU A 155 9.96 0.93 -0.98
N PRO A 156 8.63 1.05 -0.97
CA PRO A 156 7.90 1.95 -1.87
C PRO A 156 7.93 3.43 -1.47
N MET A 157 8.40 3.77 -0.27
CA MET A 157 8.44 5.15 0.25
C MET A 157 9.85 5.74 0.25
N PHE A 158 10.82 5.01 0.79
CA PHE A 158 12.17 5.48 1.01
C PHE A 158 13.11 5.21 -0.18
N VAL A 159 12.97 4.08 -0.87
CA VAL A 159 13.83 3.77 -2.03
C VAL A 159 13.65 4.78 -3.17
N PRO A 160 12.43 5.24 -3.52
CA PRO A 160 12.26 6.30 -4.50
C PRO A 160 12.89 7.63 -4.07
N PHE A 161 12.90 7.93 -2.77
CA PHE A 161 13.59 9.10 -2.23
C PHE A 161 15.13 9.00 -2.38
N LEU A 162 15.69 7.78 -2.28
CA LEU A 162 17.10 7.52 -2.55
C LEU A 162 17.45 7.59 -4.05
N ALA A 163 16.60 7.03 -4.91
CA ALA A 163 16.90 6.90 -6.34
C ALA A 163 16.50 8.14 -7.17
N PHE A 164 15.46 8.86 -6.74
CA PHE A 164 14.86 9.97 -7.48
C PHE A 164 14.55 11.16 -6.56
N PRO A 165 15.54 11.72 -5.84
CA PRO A 165 15.31 12.75 -4.82
C PRO A 165 14.54 13.98 -5.35
N GLU A 166 14.86 14.44 -6.57
CA GLU A 166 14.19 15.61 -7.16
C GLU A 166 12.74 15.33 -7.56
N ARG A 167 12.44 14.13 -8.05
CA ARG A 167 11.05 13.75 -8.37
C ARG A 167 10.24 13.51 -7.10
N TYR A 168 10.87 12.96 -6.07
CA TYR A 168 10.24 12.78 -4.77
C TYR A 168 9.89 14.14 -4.15
N ARG A 169 10.84 15.08 -4.18
CA ARG A 169 10.63 16.47 -3.76
C ARG A 169 9.47 17.12 -4.50
N ALA A 170 9.49 17.08 -5.83
CA ALA A 170 8.44 17.71 -6.64
C ALA A 170 7.03 17.16 -6.35
N VAL A 171 6.91 15.87 -6.04
CA VAL A 171 5.63 15.27 -5.63
C VAL A 171 5.18 15.80 -4.27
N LEU A 172 6.08 15.90 -3.30
CA LEU A 172 5.76 16.47 -1.99
C LEU A 172 5.42 17.95 -2.04
N GLU A 173 6.16 18.74 -2.82
CA GLU A 173 5.88 20.15 -3.09
C GLU A 173 4.47 20.29 -3.67
N THR A 174 4.13 19.49 -4.69
CA THR A 174 2.78 19.48 -5.27
C THR A 174 1.70 19.25 -4.21
N TRP A 175 1.88 18.32 -3.27
CA TRP A 175 0.89 18.07 -2.22
C TRP A 175 0.74 19.24 -1.26
N VAL A 176 1.86 19.80 -0.81
CA VAL A 176 1.91 20.85 0.20
C VAL A 176 1.43 22.18 -0.36
N GLU A 177 1.84 22.54 -1.57
CA GLU A 177 1.46 23.77 -2.27
C GLU A 177 -0.03 23.79 -2.63
N LEU A 178 -0.60 22.65 -3.06
CA LEU A 178 -2.05 22.53 -3.34
C LEU A 178 -2.90 22.94 -2.13
N PHE A 179 -2.35 22.76 -0.92
CA PHE A 179 -2.97 23.08 0.36
C PHE A 179 -2.40 24.33 1.03
N GLY A 180 -1.68 25.17 0.27
CA GLY A 180 -1.20 26.48 0.69
C GLY A 180 0.01 26.47 1.64
N GLY A 181 0.69 25.33 1.77
CA GLY A 181 1.94 25.23 2.54
C GLY A 181 3.20 25.41 1.69
N ASP A 182 4.35 25.34 2.35
CA ASP A 182 5.68 25.34 1.71
C ASP A 182 6.56 24.20 2.26
N LEU A 183 7.40 23.61 1.40
CA LEU A 183 8.31 22.53 1.78
C LEU A 183 9.61 23.11 2.37
N SER A 184 9.54 23.52 3.64
CA SER A 184 10.71 24.04 4.36
C SER A 184 11.75 22.98 4.79
N ALA A 185 11.40 21.68 4.69
CA ALA A 185 12.21 20.55 5.17
C ALA A 185 13.37 20.17 4.23
N THR A 186 14.30 21.11 4.00
CA THR A 186 15.43 20.93 3.06
C THR A 186 16.50 19.96 3.55
N TRP A 187 16.63 19.75 4.86
CA TRP A 187 17.69 18.94 5.47
C TRP A 187 17.64 17.46 5.07
N ALA A 188 16.44 16.88 4.91
CA ALA A 188 16.30 15.46 4.59
C ALA A 188 16.90 15.13 3.22
N PHE A 189 16.84 16.08 2.27
CA PHE A 189 17.34 15.91 0.91
C PHE A 189 18.85 16.13 0.78
N VAL A 190 19.53 16.55 1.85
CA VAL A 190 20.97 16.74 1.86
C VAL A 190 21.65 15.42 1.46
N PRO A 191 22.52 15.40 0.41
CA PRO A 191 22.99 14.15 -0.19
C PRO A 191 23.62 13.17 0.81
N HIS A 192 24.46 13.65 1.72
CA HIS A 192 25.15 12.77 2.67
C HIS A 192 24.21 12.16 3.72
N LEU A 193 23.25 12.93 4.26
CA LEU A 193 22.24 12.41 5.20
C LEU A 193 21.33 11.39 4.51
N ARG A 194 20.91 11.70 3.28
CA ARG A 194 20.10 10.81 2.46
C ARG A 194 20.81 9.49 2.16
N LEU A 195 22.06 9.54 1.72
CA LEU A 195 22.86 8.34 1.44
C LEU A 195 23.18 7.55 2.71
N PHE A 196 23.44 8.21 3.84
CA PHE A 196 23.62 7.56 5.13
C PHE A 196 22.34 6.81 5.54
N GLY A 197 21.18 7.46 5.47
CA GLY A 197 19.88 6.80 5.71
C GLY A 197 19.65 5.62 4.76
N GLY A 198 20.06 5.76 3.49
CA GLY A 198 20.03 4.67 2.50
C GLY A 198 20.90 3.47 2.90
N ALA A 199 22.12 3.71 3.36
CA ALA A 199 23.02 2.67 3.85
C ALA A 199 22.47 1.97 5.09
N VAL A 200 21.90 2.73 6.04
CA VAL A 200 21.23 2.17 7.23
C VAL A 200 20.04 1.31 6.82
N PHE A 201 19.17 1.81 5.93
CA PHE A 201 17.99 1.08 5.48
C PHE A 201 18.36 -0.22 4.73
N LEU A 202 19.40 -0.17 3.89
CA LEU A 202 19.94 -1.37 3.24
C LEU A 202 20.50 -2.36 4.27
N ALA A 203 21.26 -1.89 5.26
CA ALA A 203 21.79 -2.74 6.31
C ALA A 203 20.67 -3.40 7.14
N VAL A 204 19.60 -2.69 7.46
CA VAL A 204 18.40 -3.26 8.12
C VAL A 204 17.72 -4.28 7.22
N THR A 205 17.53 -3.99 5.93
CA THR A 205 16.97 -4.94 4.95
C THR A 205 17.76 -6.25 4.93
N VAL A 206 19.08 -6.16 4.77
CA VAL A 206 19.97 -7.32 4.75
C VAL A 206 19.95 -8.04 6.10
N GLY A 207 19.98 -7.31 7.21
CA GLY A 207 19.91 -7.87 8.56
C GLY A 207 18.63 -8.69 8.80
N VAL A 208 17.46 -8.16 8.42
CA VAL A 208 16.18 -8.86 8.51
C VAL A 208 16.21 -10.15 7.69
N LEU A 209 16.67 -10.09 6.43
CA LEU A 209 16.74 -11.28 5.57
C LEU A 209 17.76 -12.31 6.09
N LEU A 210 18.89 -11.89 6.65
CA LEU A 210 19.90 -12.80 7.21
C LEU A 210 19.42 -13.48 8.49
N VAL A 211 18.77 -12.73 9.39
CA VAL A 211 18.15 -13.30 10.60
C VAL A 211 17.06 -14.27 10.19
N GLY A 212 16.20 -13.89 9.24
CA GLY A 212 15.19 -14.76 8.65
C GLY A 212 15.80 -16.03 8.04
N HIS A 213 16.91 -15.92 7.30
CA HIS A 213 17.57 -17.08 6.69
C HIS A 213 18.06 -18.08 7.73
N ARG A 214 18.64 -17.59 8.85
CA ARG A 214 19.11 -18.45 9.94
C ARG A 214 17.99 -19.14 10.69
N ARG A 215 16.79 -18.54 10.71
CA ARG A 215 15.58 -19.11 11.32
C ARG A 215 14.74 -19.92 10.34
N ALA A 216 15.02 -19.81 9.04
CA ALA A 216 14.27 -20.51 8.01
C ALA A 216 14.58 -22.01 8.08
N GLY A 217 13.64 -22.79 8.64
CA GLY A 217 13.62 -24.23 8.44
C GLY A 217 13.32 -24.56 6.97
N GLU A 218 12.04 -24.56 6.58
CA GLU A 218 11.66 -24.68 5.17
C GLU A 218 11.98 -23.37 4.42
N THR A 219 12.84 -23.45 3.40
CA THR A 219 13.40 -22.27 2.73
C THR A 219 12.45 -21.61 1.71
N ARG A 220 11.25 -22.15 1.46
CA ARG A 220 10.34 -21.58 0.44
C ARG A 220 9.84 -20.19 0.84
N GLY A 221 9.33 -20.05 2.07
CA GLY A 221 8.80 -18.77 2.56
C GLY A 221 9.86 -17.67 2.56
N TRP A 222 11.05 -18.00 3.04
CA TRP A 222 12.20 -17.08 3.01
C TRP A 222 12.64 -16.72 1.59
N ARG A 223 12.71 -17.68 0.66
CA ARG A 223 13.08 -17.38 -0.75
C ARG A 223 12.09 -16.44 -1.43
N ILE A 224 10.80 -16.59 -1.14
CA ILE A 224 9.76 -15.70 -1.65
C ILE A 224 9.94 -14.30 -1.04
N ASP A 225 10.09 -14.20 0.28
CA ASP A 225 10.34 -12.92 0.96
C ASP A 225 11.57 -12.19 0.39
N ALA A 226 12.72 -12.88 0.31
CA ALA A 226 13.95 -12.33 -0.24
C ALA A 226 13.80 -11.93 -1.71
N GLY A 227 13.17 -12.77 -2.53
CA GLY A 227 12.94 -12.49 -3.96
C GLY A 227 12.01 -11.30 -4.17
N GLU A 228 10.93 -11.21 -3.40
CA GLU A 228 10.03 -10.06 -3.43
C GLU A 228 10.72 -8.78 -2.95
N THR A 229 11.49 -8.86 -1.87
CA THR A 229 12.23 -7.72 -1.33
C THR A 229 13.25 -7.20 -2.35
N ALA A 230 13.98 -8.10 -3.02
CA ALA A 230 14.91 -7.74 -4.08
C ALA A 230 14.19 -7.13 -5.30
N LEU A 231 13.05 -7.70 -5.72
CA LEU A 231 12.26 -7.18 -6.83
C LEU A 231 11.71 -5.78 -6.53
N LEU A 232 11.22 -5.53 -5.32
CA LEU A 232 10.72 -4.23 -4.90
C LEU A 232 11.85 -3.20 -4.78
N TRP A 233 13.02 -3.58 -4.25
CA TRP A 233 14.22 -2.74 -4.32
C TRP A 233 14.52 -2.34 -5.77
N ALA A 234 14.58 -3.31 -6.69
CA ALA A 234 14.84 -3.04 -8.10
C ALA A 234 13.76 -2.15 -8.72
N LEU A 235 12.48 -2.40 -8.44
CA LEU A 235 11.36 -1.61 -8.93
C LEU A 235 11.49 -0.14 -8.53
N PHE A 236 11.60 0.13 -7.23
CA PHE A 236 11.60 1.50 -6.71
C PHE A 236 12.91 2.25 -6.93
N PHE A 237 14.01 1.53 -7.18
CA PHE A 237 15.30 2.13 -7.52
C PHE A 237 15.44 2.44 -9.01
N THR A 238 14.69 1.75 -9.89
CA THR A 238 14.88 1.87 -11.34
C THR A 238 13.71 2.52 -12.06
N VAL A 239 12.49 2.44 -11.55
CA VAL A 239 11.27 2.92 -12.21
C VAL A 239 10.85 4.28 -11.63
N PRO A 240 10.39 5.25 -12.45
CA PRO A 240 9.92 6.55 -11.96
C PRO A 240 8.89 6.43 -10.81
N PRO A 241 8.99 7.23 -9.73
CA PRO A 241 8.26 7.00 -8.48
C PRO A 241 6.74 6.83 -8.63
N ILE A 242 6.07 7.75 -9.32
CA ILE A 242 4.60 7.70 -9.50
C ILE A 242 4.16 6.44 -10.26
N LEU A 243 4.93 6.04 -11.29
CA LEU A 243 4.64 4.83 -12.05
C LEU A 243 4.84 3.58 -11.17
N ALA A 244 5.96 3.52 -10.45
CA ALA A 244 6.29 2.41 -9.57
C ALA A 244 5.24 2.24 -8.47
N VAL A 245 4.89 3.34 -7.79
CA VAL A 245 3.88 3.37 -6.73
C VAL A 245 2.50 3.04 -7.27
N GLY A 246 2.07 3.61 -8.40
CA GLY A 246 0.75 3.31 -8.97
C GLY A 246 0.60 1.84 -9.34
N VAL A 247 1.65 1.22 -9.89
CA VAL A 247 1.64 -0.22 -10.20
C VAL A 247 1.66 -1.04 -8.92
N TYR A 248 2.58 -0.76 -7.99
CA TYR A 248 2.66 -1.44 -6.71
C TYR A 248 1.33 -1.38 -5.97
N PHE A 249 0.71 -0.20 -5.89
CA PHE A 249 -0.57 -0.01 -5.24
C PHE A 249 -1.64 -0.91 -5.86
N CYS A 250 -1.80 -0.88 -7.19
CA CYS A 250 -2.80 -1.68 -7.91
C CYS A 250 -2.58 -3.20 -7.82
N VAL A 251 -1.41 -3.67 -8.25
CA VAL A 251 -1.20 -5.12 -8.49
C VAL A 251 -0.53 -5.83 -7.33
N TRP A 252 0.09 -5.11 -6.40
CA TRP A 252 0.76 -5.71 -5.26
C TRP A 252 -0.05 -5.54 -3.99
N HIS A 253 -0.22 -4.29 -3.53
CA HIS A 253 -0.88 -3.97 -2.28
C HIS A 253 -2.38 -4.28 -2.32
N SER A 254 -3.11 -3.66 -3.25
CA SER A 254 -4.56 -3.79 -3.31
C SER A 254 -5.00 -5.21 -3.63
N LEU A 255 -4.32 -5.94 -4.53
CA LEU A 255 -4.67 -7.35 -4.79
C LEU A 255 -4.49 -8.23 -3.55
N ARG A 256 -3.44 -8.01 -2.74
CA ARG A 256 -3.25 -8.73 -1.47
C ARG A 256 -4.37 -8.42 -0.48
N HIS A 257 -4.78 -7.16 -0.39
CA HIS A 257 -5.91 -6.74 0.46
C HIS A 257 -7.25 -7.32 -0.01
N VAL A 258 -7.52 -7.33 -1.31
CA VAL A 258 -8.72 -7.95 -1.90
C VAL A 258 -8.77 -9.44 -1.54
N LEU A 259 -7.65 -10.16 -1.70
CA LEU A 259 -7.59 -11.58 -1.33
C LEU A 259 -7.73 -11.80 0.17
N ARG A 260 -7.17 -10.91 1.00
CA ARG A 260 -7.34 -10.97 2.46
C ARG A 260 -8.80 -10.84 2.85
N PHE A 261 -9.50 -9.87 2.28
CA PHE A 261 -10.94 -9.70 2.50
C PHE A 261 -11.73 -10.94 2.04
N SER A 262 -11.47 -11.43 0.82
CA SER A 262 -12.13 -12.63 0.32
C SER A 262 -11.80 -13.91 1.10
N ALA A 263 -10.65 -13.95 1.79
CA ALA A 263 -10.27 -15.08 2.64
C ALA A 263 -11.13 -15.21 3.90
N ILE A 264 -11.82 -14.14 4.32
CA ILE A 264 -12.74 -14.17 5.47
C ILE A 264 -13.93 -15.10 5.18
N ASP A 265 -14.33 -15.22 3.92
CA ASP A 265 -15.35 -16.16 3.46
C ASP A 265 -14.72 -17.28 2.60
N GLU A 266 -14.51 -18.45 3.21
CA GLU A 266 -13.92 -19.61 2.53
C GLU A 266 -14.66 -20.01 1.25
N GLN A 267 -15.96 -19.74 1.14
CA GLN A 267 -16.71 -20.06 -0.08
C GLN A 267 -16.27 -19.19 -1.25
N GLU A 268 -15.93 -17.91 -1.01
CA GLU A 268 -15.48 -17.00 -2.06
C GLU A 268 -14.12 -17.41 -2.64
N VAL A 269 -13.20 -17.87 -1.78
CA VAL A 269 -11.87 -18.38 -2.20
C VAL A 269 -11.99 -19.62 -3.10
N ARG A 270 -12.99 -20.47 -2.88
CA ARG A 270 -13.18 -21.71 -3.66
C ARG A 270 -13.74 -21.45 -5.06
N THR A 271 -14.09 -20.20 -5.39
CA THR A 271 -14.60 -19.83 -6.71
C THR A 271 -13.49 -19.56 -7.73
N THR A 272 -13.85 -19.46 -9.01
CA THR A 272 -12.93 -19.00 -10.06
C THR A 272 -12.50 -17.55 -9.83
N ALA A 273 -11.29 -17.17 -10.22
CA ALA A 273 -10.78 -15.79 -10.07
C ALA A 273 -11.75 -14.71 -10.58
N GLY A 274 -12.40 -14.92 -11.74
CA GLY A 274 -13.38 -13.96 -12.27
C GLY A 274 -14.62 -13.76 -11.39
N ARG A 275 -15.10 -14.83 -10.73
CA ARG A 275 -16.23 -14.75 -9.79
C ARG A 275 -15.83 -14.06 -8.49
N LEU A 276 -14.62 -14.34 -7.98
CA LEU A 276 -14.06 -13.65 -6.81
C LEU A 276 -14.01 -12.14 -7.05
N PHE A 277 -13.40 -11.70 -8.15
CA PHE A 277 -13.30 -10.28 -8.46
C PHE A 277 -14.65 -9.63 -8.76
N SER A 278 -15.59 -10.34 -9.40
CA SER A 278 -16.94 -9.84 -9.63
C SER A 278 -17.73 -9.68 -8.31
N ALA A 279 -17.59 -10.61 -7.37
CA ALA A 279 -18.19 -10.49 -6.04
C ALA A 279 -17.59 -9.31 -5.26
N PHE A 280 -16.27 -9.19 -5.25
CA PHE A 280 -15.57 -8.07 -4.64
C PHE A 280 -16.02 -6.73 -5.25
N ALA A 281 -16.01 -6.60 -6.58
CA ALA A 281 -16.41 -5.38 -7.27
C ALA A 281 -17.84 -4.95 -6.93
N ARG A 282 -18.79 -5.89 -6.84
CA ARG A 282 -20.17 -5.60 -6.43
C ARG A 282 -20.27 -5.07 -5.00
N LYS A 283 -19.46 -5.61 -4.07
CA LYS A 283 -19.40 -5.14 -2.68
C LYS A 283 -18.73 -3.76 -2.57
N ALA A 284 -17.67 -3.53 -3.34
CA ALA A 284 -16.90 -2.29 -3.31
C ALA A 284 -17.58 -1.13 -4.05
N ALA A 285 -18.35 -1.39 -5.10
CA ALA A 285 -18.86 -0.38 -6.02
C ALA A 285 -19.66 0.77 -5.35
N PRO A 286 -20.62 0.53 -4.42
CA PRO A 286 -21.40 1.61 -3.84
C PRO A 286 -20.54 2.63 -3.09
N LEU A 287 -19.62 2.16 -2.24
CA LEU A 287 -18.73 3.06 -1.50
C LEU A 287 -17.58 3.60 -2.36
N THR A 288 -17.19 2.90 -3.43
CA THR A 288 -16.27 3.47 -4.43
C THR A 288 -16.92 4.66 -5.13
N VAL A 289 -18.17 4.55 -5.58
CA VAL A 289 -18.92 5.67 -6.18
C VAL A 289 -19.07 6.81 -5.20
N LEU A 290 -19.41 6.52 -3.95
CA LEU A 290 -19.48 7.55 -2.90
C LEU A 290 -18.13 8.26 -2.69
N ALA A 291 -17.03 7.51 -2.66
CA ALA A 291 -15.70 8.07 -2.53
C ALA A 291 -15.29 8.93 -3.74
N LEU A 292 -15.76 8.61 -4.96
CA LEU A 292 -15.57 9.48 -6.13
C LEU A 292 -16.32 10.81 -5.99
N VAL A 293 -17.54 10.78 -5.46
CA VAL A 293 -18.28 12.00 -5.12
C VAL A 293 -17.50 12.80 -4.07
N PHE A 294 -17.01 12.15 -3.02
CA PHE A 294 -16.18 12.81 -2.01
C PHE A 294 -14.85 13.32 -2.55
N LEU A 295 -14.21 12.66 -3.52
CA LEU A 295 -13.01 13.17 -4.17
C LEU A 295 -13.30 14.50 -4.89
N VAL A 296 -14.42 14.59 -5.61
CA VAL A 296 -14.84 15.83 -6.28
C VAL A 296 -15.13 16.92 -5.25
N LEU A 297 -15.88 16.62 -4.20
CA LEU A 297 -16.18 17.57 -3.13
C LEU A 297 -14.93 18.01 -2.36
N PHE A 298 -13.99 17.10 -2.12
CA PHE A 298 -12.70 17.38 -1.49
C PHE A 298 -11.85 18.31 -2.35
N GLY A 299 -11.91 18.18 -3.68
CA GLY A 299 -11.29 19.13 -4.61
C GLY A 299 -11.79 20.56 -4.47
N LEU A 300 -13.01 20.78 -3.96
CA LEU A 300 -13.54 22.11 -3.67
C LEU A 300 -12.97 22.72 -2.38
N LEU A 301 -12.36 21.89 -1.51
CA LEU A 301 -11.71 22.33 -0.28
C LEU A 301 -10.24 22.72 -0.50
N ALA A 302 -9.63 22.25 -1.60
CA ALA A 302 -8.26 22.59 -1.94
C ALA A 302 -8.14 24.11 -2.23
N PRO A 303 -7.25 24.84 -1.53
CA PRO A 303 -6.99 26.26 -1.80
C PRO A 303 -6.61 26.58 -3.25
N ALA A 304 -5.90 25.67 -3.92
CA ALA A 304 -5.51 25.81 -5.31
C ALA A 304 -6.22 24.78 -6.20
N SER A 305 -6.76 25.26 -7.33
CA SER A 305 -7.39 24.40 -8.33
C SER A 305 -6.35 23.68 -9.18
N PRO A 306 -6.37 22.34 -9.27
CA PRO A 306 -5.44 21.60 -10.13
C PRO A 306 -5.69 21.89 -11.62
N SER A 307 -4.61 22.07 -12.36
CA SER A 307 -4.58 22.51 -13.76
C SER A 307 -3.90 21.51 -14.71
N ASN A 308 -3.12 20.58 -14.15
CA ASN A 308 -2.34 19.60 -14.92
C ASN A 308 -2.34 18.21 -14.25
N ALA A 309 -1.86 17.20 -14.97
CA ALA A 309 -1.89 15.81 -14.51
C ALA A 309 -1.15 15.57 -13.19
N SER A 310 -0.08 16.33 -12.90
CA SER A 310 0.66 16.22 -11.64
C SER A 310 -0.19 16.72 -10.48
N GLU A 311 -0.82 17.88 -10.62
CA GLU A 311 -1.68 18.48 -9.60
C GLU A 311 -2.95 17.65 -9.36
N PHE A 312 -3.59 17.13 -10.42
CA PHE A 312 -4.71 16.18 -10.25
C PHE A 312 -4.28 14.91 -9.52
N THR A 313 -3.08 14.41 -9.82
CA THR A 313 -2.50 13.27 -9.10
C THR A 313 -2.20 13.62 -7.65
N GLY A 314 -1.68 14.82 -7.38
CA GLY A 314 -1.42 15.33 -6.03
C GLY A 314 -2.70 15.40 -5.21
N LEU A 315 -3.76 16.04 -5.76
CA LEU A 315 -5.07 16.10 -5.11
C LEU A 315 -5.62 14.70 -4.82
N TYR A 316 -5.54 13.79 -5.80
CA TYR A 316 -5.97 12.40 -5.60
C TYR A 316 -5.18 11.70 -4.48
N LEU A 317 -3.86 11.86 -4.44
CA LEU A 317 -3.02 11.25 -3.40
C LEU A 317 -3.29 11.83 -2.01
N VAL A 318 -3.54 13.14 -1.91
CA VAL A 318 -3.94 13.77 -0.64
C VAL A 318 -5.32 13.28 -0.19
N PHE A 319 -6.28 13.14 -1.12
CA PHE A 319 -7.58 12.54 -0.80
C PHE A 319 -7.42 11.08 -0.34
N VAL A 320 -6.58 10.29 -1.02
CA VAL A 320 -6.24 8.93 -0.58
C VAL A 320 -5.60 8.95 0.81
N ALA A 321 -4.74 9.92 1.13
CA ALA A 321 -4.16 10.06 2.47
C ALA A 321 -5.25 10.20 3.54
N VAL A 322 -6.23 11.07 3.30
CA VAL A 322 -7.39 11.29 4.18
C VAL A 322 -8.17 9.99 4.41
N LEU A 323 -8.39 9.20 3.36
CA LEU A 323 -9.07 7.90 3.46
C LEU A 323 -8.18 6.80 4.09
N THR A 324 -6.86 6.94 3.99
CA THR A 324 -5.90 5.93 4.46
C THR A 324 -5.93 5.86 5.98
N LEU A 325 -6.00 6.97 6.72
CA LEU A 325 -6.00 6.94 8.19
C LEU A 325 -7.11 6.07 8.80
N PRO A 326 -8.40 6.27 8.48
CA PRO A 326 -9.45 5.38 8.97
C PRO A 326 -9.32 3.95 8.42
N HIS A 327 -8.87 3.77 7.18
CA HIS A 327 -8.60 2.43 6.63
C HIS A 327 -7.56 1.67 7.46
N VAL A 328 -6.41 2.30 7.76
CA VAL A 328 -5.36 1.71 8.60
C VAL A 328 -5.90 1.35 9.98
N ALA A 329 -6.79 2.15 10.56
CA ALA A 329 -7.42 1.82 11.83
C ALA A 329 -8.26 0.53 11.75
N VAL A 330 -9.06 0.35 10.68
CA VAL A 330 -9.81 -0.88 10.43
C VAL A 330 -8.87 -2.07 10.22
N VAL A 331 -7.83 -1.92 9.39
CA VAL A 331 -6.88 -3.00 9.09
C VAL A 331 -6.03 -3.35 10.31
N THR A 332 -5.63 -2.39 11.14
CA THR A 332 -4.92 -2.66 12.41
C THR A 332 -5.79 -3.43 13.39
N TRP A 333 -7.08 -3.08 13.47
CA TRP A 333 -8.05 -3.85 14.25
C TRP A 333 -8.20 -5.28 13.69
N MET A 334 -8.26 -5.42 12.36
CA MET A 334 -8.32 -6.70 11.67
C MET A 334 -7.08 -7.57 11.97
N ASP A 335 -5.87 -7.01 11.89
CA ASP A 335 -4.61 -7.67 12.26
C ASP A 335 -4.63 -8.19 13.70
N HIS A 336 -5.18 -7.40 14.62
CA HIS A 336 -5.30 -7.80 16.02
C HIS A 336 -6.25 -8.99 16.18
N ARG A 337 -7.39 -8.98 15.46
CA ARG A 337 -8.36 -10.08 15.47
C ARG A 337 -7.84 -11.36 14.85
N GLU A 338 -7.01 -11.22 13.83
CA GLU A 338 -6.35 -12.32 13.12
C GLU A 338 -5.11 -12.85 13.88
N GLY A 339 -4.56 -12.06 14.81
CA GLY A 339 -3.36 -12.40 15.54
C GLY A 339 -2.07 -12.28 14.71
N VAL A 340 -2.06 -11.40 13.68
CA VAL A 340 -0.92 -11.18 12.78
C VAL A 340 0.36 -10.80 13.51
N TRP A 341 0.25 -10.21 14.69
CA TRP A 341 1.40 -9.75 15.49
C TRP A 341 1.69 -10.64 16.71
N ASN A 342 0.81 -11.59 17.00
CA ASN A 342 1.00 -12.59 18.05
C ASN A 342 1.91 -13.67 17.45
N SER A 343 3.14 -13.75 17.96
CA SER A 343 4.15 -14.72 17.53
C SER A 343 4.59 -15.55 18.72
#